data_AF-A0A2M6NZQ7-F1
#
_entry.id   AF-A0A2M6NZQ7-F1
#
_cell.length_a   1.000
_cell.length_b   1.000
_cell.length_c   1.000
_cell.angle_alpha   90.00
_cell.angle_beta   90.00
_cell.angle_gamma   90.00
#
_symmetry.space_group_name_H-M   'P 1'
#
loop_
_entity.id
_entity.type
_entity.pdbx_description
1 polymer ?
#
loop_
_entity_poly.entity_id
_entity_poly.type
_entity_poly.pdbx_seq_one_letter_code
_entity_poly.pdbx_strand_id
1 'polypeptide(L)' 'EILKKDGCIISEYPIGTQPLARFFIERNRIVSGLSKGILVIEAPSRSGTLSTARFAIDQNREVFV' A
#
# COMPACT_ATOMS: atom_id res chain seq x y z
N GLU A 1 6.55 -9.08 15.02
CA GLU A 1 7.95 -8.60 15.11
C GLU A 1 8.11 -7.10 14.85
N ILE A 2 7.39 -6.52 13.88
CA ILE A 2 7.52 -5.10 13.47
C ILE A 2 7.63 -4.12 14.65
N LEU A 3 6.63 -4.07 15.53
CA LEU A 3 6.64 -3.14 16.69
C LEU A 3 7.75 -3.42 17.71
N LYS A 4 8.22 -4.68 17.80
CA LYS A 4 9.33 -5.05 18.70
C LYS A 4 10.69 -4.66 18.11
N LYS A 5 10.75 -4.31 16.83
CA LYS A 5 11.94 -3.90 16.08
C LYS A 5 11.84 -2.42 15.68
N ASP A 6 11.22 -1.60 16.54
CA ASP A 6 11.03 -0.15 16.37
C ASP A 6 10.33 0.27 15.06
N GLY A 7 9.53 -0.63 14.48
CA GLY A 7 8.67 -0.35 13.34
C GLY A 7 7.33 0.27 13.74
N CYS A 8 6.49 0.55 12.75
CA CYS A 8 5.17 1.14 12.95
C CYS A 8 4.09 0.37 12.18
N ILE A 9 2.86 0.41 12.69
CA ILE A 9 1.65 -0.03 12.02
C ILE A 9 0.71 1.18 11.92
N ILE A 10 0.22 1.44 10.71
CA ILE A 10 -0.65 2.58 10.41
C ILE A 10 -2.00 2.06 9.88
N SER A 11 -3.09 2.64 10.38
CA SER A 11 -4.46 2.40 9.91
C SER A 11 -5.24 3.71 9.98
N GLU A 12 -6.09 3.96 8.97
CA GLU A 12 -7.07 5.06 8.99
C GLU A 12 -8.44 4.63 9.52
N TYR A 13 -8.63 3.33 9.81
CA TYR A 13 -9.88 2.80 10.30
C TYR A 13 -9.93 2.78 11.84
N PRO A 14 -11.06 3.12 12.46
CA PRO A 14 -11.25 3.03 13.91
C PRO A 14 -11.00 1.63 14.47
N ILE A 15 -10.66 1.57 15.76
CA ILE A 15 -10.51 0.31 16.51
C ILE A 15 -11.81 -0.51 16.41
N GLY A 16 -11.69 -1.81 16.15
CA GLY A 16 -12.81 -2.73 16.01
C GLY A 16 -13.40 -2.84 14.60
N THR A 17 -12.94 -2.01 13.65
CA THR A 17 -13.34 -2.12 12.24
C THR A 17 -12.93 -3.48 11.67
N GLN A 18 -13.92 -4.22 11.15
CA GLN A 18 -13.67 -5.51 10.49
C GLN A 18 -13.03 -5.30 9.10
N PRO A 19 -12.12 -6.19 8.68
CA PRO A 19 -11.52 -6.10 7.35
C PRO A 19 -12.56 -6.36 6.26
N LEU A 20 -12.55 -5.52 5.23
CA LEU A 20 -13.38 -5.67 4.03
C LEU A 20 -12.49 -5.66 2.80
N ALA A 21 -12.86 -6.40 1.76
CA ALA A 21 -12.05 -6.53 0.55
C ALA A 21 -11.65 -5.17 -0.06
N ARG A 22 -12.56 -4.18 -0.03
CA ARG A 22 -12.28 -2.82 -0.53
C ARG A 22 -11.18 -2.09 0.24
N PHE A 23 -11.04 -2.34 1.55
CA PHE A 23 -10.03 -1.68 2.39
C PHE A 23 -8.61 -2.03 1.98
N PHE A 24 -8.40 -3.22 1.40
CA PHE A 24 -7.09 -3.60 0.88
C PHE A 24 -6.66 -2.76 -0.32
N ILE A 25 -7.61 -2.40 -1.19
CA ILE A 25 -7.34 -1.51 -2.32
C ILE A 25 -7.17 -0.08 -1.83
N GLU A 26 -8.09 0.41 -0.99
CA GLU A 26 -8.06 1.78 -0.47
C GLU A 26 -6.76 2.11 0.27
N ARG A 27 -6.28 1.20 1.13
CA ARG A 27 -5.07 1.42 1.93
C ARG A 27 -3.80 1.52 1.08
N ASN A 28 -3.76 0.93 -0.12
CA ASN A 28 -2.55 0.95 -0.96
C ASN A 28 -2.11 2.37 -1.32
N ARG A 29 -3.02 3.34 -1.36
CA ARG A 29 -2.67 4.76 -1.54
C ARG A 29 -1.79 5.34 -0.43
N ILE A 30 -1.90 4.80 0.79
CA ILE A 30 -1.07 5.20 1.94
C ILE A 30 0.34 4.62 1.76
N VAL A 31 0.43 3.37 1.31
CA VAL A 31 1.72 2.71 1.05
C VAL A 31 2.50 3.49 0.00
N SER A 32 1.88 3.80 -1.14
CA SER A 32 2.50 4.63 -2.17
C SER A 32 2.78 6.06 -1.69
N GLY A 33 1.84 6.66 -0.94
CA GLY A 33 1.94 8.05 -0.50
C GLY A 33 3.09 8.30 0.47
N LEU A 34 3.31 7.38 1.40
CA LEU A 34 4.41 7.43 2.37
C LEU A 34 5.78 7.03 1.78
N SER A 35 5.77 6.38 0.62
CA SER A 35 7.00 5.94 -0.05
C SER A 35 7.62 7.06 -0.89
N LYS A 36 8.94 7.01 -1.09
CA LYS A 36 9.63 7.89 -2.06
C LYS A 36 9.46 7.42 -3.51
N GLY A 37 9.33 6.11 -3.70
CA GLY A 37 9.08 5.43 -4.96
C GLY A 37 8.66 3.99 -4.67
N ILE A 38 8.14 3.28 -5.67
CA ILE A 38 7.63 1.91 -5.54
C ILE A 38 8.40 0.97 -6.47
N LEU A 39 8.91 -0.14 -5.93
CA LEU A 39 9.52 -1.22 -6.69
C LEU A 39 8.55 -2.41 -6.77
N VAL A 40 8.15 -2.78 -7.98
CA VAL A 40 7.24 -3.91 -8.24
C VAL A 40 8.07 -5.11 -8.70
N ILE A 41 8.18 -6.13 -7.85
CA ILE A 41 8.95 -7.35 -8.19
C ILE A 41 8.14 -8.29 -9.08
N GLU A 42 6.89 -8.58 -8.70
CA GLU A 42 5.99 -9.47 -9.46
C GLU A 42 4.55 -8.96 -9.37
N ALA A 43 3.87 -8.89 -10.52
CA ALA A 43 2.46 -8.49 -10.58
C ALA A 43 1.73 -9.10 -11.79
N PRO A 44 0.95 -10.19 -11.58
CA PRO A 44 0.01 -10.67 -12.58
C PRO A 44 -1.03 -9.60 -12.97
N SER A 45 -1.63 -9.74 -14.15
CA SER A 45 -2.55 -8.75 -14.75
C SER A 45 -3.79 -8.38 -13.91
N ARG A 46 -4.15 -9.19 -12.90
CA ARG A 46 -5.24 -8.90 -11.94
C ARG A 46 -4.76 -8.81 -10.48
N SER A 47 -3.48 -8.53 -10.26
CA SER A 47 -2.90 -8.43 -8.91
C SER A 47 -3.28 -7.13 -8.21
N GLY A 48 -3.49 -7.21 -6.90
CA GLY A 48 -3.62 -6.03 -6.03
C GLY A 48 -2.39 -5.11 -6.08
N THR A 49 -1.20 -5.64 -6.40
CA THR A 49 0.03 -4.86 -6.58
C THR A 49 -0.12 -3.74 -7.61
N LEU A 50 -0.90 -3.97 -8.67
CA LEU A 50 -1.12 -2.98 -9.73
C LEU A 50 -1.89 -1.75 -9.21
N SER A 51 -2.71 -1.90 -8.16
CA SER A 51 -3.38 -0.74 -7.55
C SER A 51 -2.39 0.18 -6.84
N THR A 52 -1.39 -0.37 -6.14
CA THR A 52 -0.32 0.42 -5.51
C THR A 52 0.51 1.16 -6.55
N ALA A 53 0.86 0.50 -7.66
CA ALA A 53 1.59 1.13 -8.75
C ALA A 53 0.78 2.28 -9.39
N ARG A 54 -0.53 2.11 -9.57
CA ARG A 54 -1.41 3.18 -10.06
C ARG A 54 -1.48 4.36 -9.10
N PHE A 55 -1.72 4.11 -7.81
CA PHE A 55 -1.73 5.20 -6.81
C PHE A 55 -0.38 5.92 -6.73
N ALA A 56 0.74 5.21 -6.89
CA ALA A 56 2.06 5.82 -6.95
C ALA A 56 2.18 6.81 -8.13
N ILE A 57 1.77 6.39 -9.33
CA ILE A 57 1.78 7.26 -10.52
C ILE A 57 0.88 8.48 -10.30
N ASP A 58 -0.36 8.28 -9.80
CA ASP A 58 -1.31 9.36 -9.52
C ASP A 58 -0.74 10.37 -8.48
N GLN A 59 0.12 9.90 -7.59
CA GLN A 59 0.79 10.69 -6.55
C GLN A 59 2.15 11.25 -7.00
N ASN A 60 2.48 11.17 -8.29
CA ASN A 60 3.78 11.57 -8.85
C ASN A 60 4.98 10.88 -8.17
N ARG A 61 4.85 9.58 -7.88
CA ARG A 61 5.94 8.72 -7.40
C ARG A 61 6.51 7.90 -8.54
N GLU A 62 7.82 7.71 -8.53
CA GLU A 62 8.48 6.81 -9.47
C GLU A 62 8.09 5.35 -9.18
N VAL A 63 7.86 4.59 -10.26
CA VAL A 63 7.58 3.16 -10.21
C VAL A 63 8.65 2.42 -10.99
N PHE A 64 9.30 1.47 -10.32
CA PHE A 64 10.33 0.60 -10.86
C PHE A 64 9.79 -0.82 -10.99
N VAL A 65 10.32 -1.58 -11.96
CA VAL A 65 10.00 -2.99 -12.23
C VAL A 65 11.28 -3.81 -12.34
#